data_AF-A0A180GYH4-F1
#
_entry.id   AF-A0A180GYH4-F1
#
_cell.length_a   1.000
_cell.length_b   1.000
_cell.length_c   1.000
_cell.angle_alpha   90.00
_cell.angle_beta   90.00
_cell.angle_gamma   90.00
#
_symmetry.space_group_name_H-M   'P 1'
#
loop_
_entity.id
_entity.type
_entity.pdbx_description
1 polymer ?
#
loop_
_entity_poly.entity_id
_entity_poly.type
_entity_poly.pdbx_seq_one_letter_code
_entity_poly.pdbx_strand_id
1 'polypeptide(L)'
;MSLPRIVSQVVILGSQILGKAFVEAYRQAARNARSGTSHAASGGERGGANLGTMAGDGSVITRKHKMTVDEACQILNIKNVPFSEGPSQPVVSEELANMLKAYERMYQTNEKTSKYLLSKVVRAKDRISAEVELSQTPKPQP
;
A
#
# COMPACT_ATOMS: atom_id res chain seq x y z
N MET A 1 17.04 39.40 -31.40
CA MET A 1 16.65 37.97 -31.41
C MET A 1 15.16 37.89 -31.64
N SER A 2 14.68 37.12 -32.63
CA SER A 2 13.26 37.14 -32.98
C SER A 2 12.44 36.31 -31.99
N LEU A 3 11.41 36.94 -31.41
CA LEU A 3 10.47 36.36 -30.45
C LEU A 3 9.91 34.97 -30.87
N PRO A 4 9.59 34.71 -32.16
CA PRO A 4 9.10 33.41 -32.61
C PRO A 4 10.10 32.27 -32.39
N ARG A 5 11.41 32.54 -32.52
CA ARG A 5 12.45 31.51 -32.31
C ARG A 5 12.58 31.12 -30.85
N ILE A 6 12.45 32.08 -29.94
CA ILE A 6 12.51 31.84 -28.48
C ILE A 6 11.30 31.00 -28.06
N VAL A 7 10.11 31.35 -28.52
CA VAL A 7 8.88 30.59 -28.22
C VAL A 7 8.98 29.15 -28.75
N SER A 8 9.43 28.96 -30.00
CA SER A 8 9.61 27.61 -30.53
C SER A 8 10.61 26.79 -29.73
N GLN A 9 11.69 27.42 -29.25
CA GLN A 9 12.73 26.73 -28.49
C GLN A 9 12.22 26.30 -27.10
N VAL A 10 11.46 27.16 -26.41
CA VAL A 10 10.87 26.83 -25.11
C VAL A 10 9.84 25.71 -25.23
N VAL A 11 9.01 25.73 -26.27
CA VAL A 11 8.01 24.68 -26.50
C VAL A 11 8.68 23.33 -26.80
N ILE A 12 9.71 23.31 -27.65
CA ILE A 12 10.46 22.09 -27.96
C ILE A 12 11.18 21.54 -26.72
N LEU A 13 11.84 22.40 -25.94
CA LEU A 13 12.56 21.98 -24.75
C LEU A 13 11.60 21.50 -23.64
N GLY A 14 10.49 22.23 -23.43
CA GLY A 14 9.48 21.88 -22.42
C GLY A 14 8.75 20.58 -22.73
N SER A 15 8.40 20.34 -23.99
CA SER A 15 7.73 19.10 -24.42
C SER A 15 8.63 17.87 -24.27
N GLN A 16 9.94 17.99 -24.51
CA GLN A 16 10.88 16.88 -24.31
C GLN A 16 11.02 16.47 -22.84
N ILE A 17 11.07 17.45 -21.93
CA ILE A 17 11.18 17.20 -20.48
C ILE A 17 9.90 16.55 -19.97
N LEU A 18 8.74 17.12 -20.32
CA LEU A 18 7.44 16.61 -19.89
C LEU A 18 7.17 15.21 -20.46
N GLY A 19 7.48 14.99 -21.74
CA GLY A 19 7.34 13.68 -22.38
C GLY A 19 8.19 12.58 -21.73
N LYS A 20 9.45 12.87 -21.39
CA LYS A 20 10.32 11.90 -20.69
C LYS A 20 9.83 11.59 -19.29
N ALA A 21 9.37 12.60 -18.54
CA ALA A 21 8.81 12.40 -17.20
C ALA A 21 7.56 11.50 -17.23
N PHE A 22 6.64 11.72 -18.18
CA PHE A 22 5.47 10.85 -18.34
C PHE A 22 5.85 9.42 -18.71
N VAL A 23 6.84 9.20 -19.59
CA VAL A 23 7.31 7.86 -19.96
C VAL A 23 7.98 7.16 -18.77
N GLU A 24 8.78 7.88 -17.97
CA GLU A 24 9.42 7.31 -16.78
C GLU A 24 8.40 6.98 -15.70
N ALA A 25 7.46 7.88 -15.43
CA ALA A 25 6.35 7.63 -14.51
C ALA A 25 5.47 6.47 -15.01
N TYR A 26 5.16 6.42 -16.31
CA TYR A 26 4.45 5.28 -16.90
C TYR A 26 5.27 4.00 -16.79
N ARG A 27 6.58 4.03 -16.98
CA ARG A 27 7.44 2.85 -16.84
C ARG A 27 7.58 2.42 -15.38
N GLN A 28 7.58 3.34 -14.43
CA GLN A 28 7.54 3.04 -13.00
C GLN A 28 6.18 2.46 -12.61
N ALA A 29 5.07 3.07 -13.03
CA ALA A 29 3.73 2.55 -12.85
C ALA A 29 3.57 1.19 -13.53
N ALA A 30 4.10 1.01 -14.73
CA ALA A 30 4.10 -0.25 -15.45
C ALA A 30 5.04 -1.28 -14.82
N ARG A 31 6.14 -0.90 -14.17
CA ARG A 31 6.98 -1.81 -13.38
C ARG A 31 6.27 -2.22 -12.10
N ASN A 32 5.64 -1.30 -11.40
CA ASN A 32 4.83 -1.61 -10.22
C ASN A 32 3.64 -2.48 -10.60
N ALA A 33 3.01 -2.18 -11.73
CA ALA A 33 1.98 -3.01 -12.32
C ALA A 33 2.54 -4.32 -12.87
N ARG A 34 3.79 -4.43 -13.35
CA ARG A 34 4.38 -5.66 -13.91
C ARG A 34 4.98 -6.61 -12.89
N SER A 35 5.70 -6.07 -11.91
CA SER A 35 5.93 -6.71 -10.62
C SER A 35 4.59 -7.09 -9.96
N GLY A 36 3.54 -6.37 -10.30
CA GLY A 36 2.15 -6.70 -10.02
C GLY A 36 1.47 -7.64 -11.03
N THR A 37 1.89 -7.85 -12.29
CA THR A 37 1.14 -8.65 -13.31
C THR A 37 1.66 -10.07 -13.49
N SER A 38 2.71 -10.47 -12.77
CA SER A 38 2.74 -11.86 -12.26
C SER A 38 1.72 -12.08 -11.12
N HIS A 39 1.05 -11.02 -10.64
CA HIS A 39 0.04 -11.04 -9.57
C HIS A 39 -1.31 -10.35 -9.90
N ALA A 40 -1.57 -9.91 -11.14
CA ALA A 40 -2.73 -9.06 -11.45
C ALA A 40 -3.38 -9.28 -12.83
N ALA A 41 -2.89 -10.21 -13.66
CA ALA A 41 -3.41 -10.42 -15.01
C ALA A 41 -4.14 -11.76 -15.23
N SER A 42 -4.77 -12.33 -14.20
CA SER A 42 -5.70 -13.45 -14.40
C SER A 42 -6.92 -13.40 -13.48
N GLY A 43 -8.08 -13.12 -14.05
CA GLY A 43 -9.40 -13.39 -13.45
C GLY A 43 -9.76 -12.41 -12.33
N GLY A 44 -10.69 -11.48 -12.55
CA GLY A 44 -12.08 -11.88 -12.70
C GLY A 44 -12.57 -12.50 -11.38
N GLU A 45 -13.24 -11.69 -10.57
CA GLU A 45 -14.17 -12.17 -9.53
C GLU A 45 -13.58 -13.10 -8.45
N ARG A 46 -12.70 -12.61 -7.57
CA ARG A 46 -12.54 -13.15 -6.20
C ARG A 46 -11.57 -12.32 -5.38
N GLY A 47 -12.12 -11.48 -4.50
CA GLY A 47 -11.36 -10.78 -3.45
C GLY A 47 -10.76 -11.71 -2.40
N GLY A 48 -9.77 -12.52 -2.77
CA GLY A 48 -9.19 -13.48 -1.84
C GLY A 48 -7.98 -14.29 -2.29
N ALA A 49 -7.22 -13.89 -3.31
CA ALA A 49 -6.13 -14.71 -3.84
C ALA A 49 -4.82 -13.94 -4.12
N ASN A 50 -4.44 -12.98 -3.27
CA ASN A 50 -3.04 -12.52 -3.19
C ASN A 50 -2.29 -13.38 -2.18
N LEU A 51 -2.14 -14.68 -2.50
CA LEU A 51 -1.59 -15.64 -1.55
C LEU A 51 -0.60 -16.67 -2.08
N GLY A 52 -0.28 -16.58 -3.37
CA GLY A 52 0.75 -17.42 -3.97
C GLY A 52 2.13 -16.79 -3.78
N THR A 53 2.97 -17.44 -2.98
CA THR A 53 4.44 -17.40 -3.06
C THR A 53 5.16 -16.19 -2.44
N MET A 54 4.87 -15.89 -1.17
CA MET A 54 5.93 -15.39 -0.28
C MET A 54 6.34 -16.53 0.65
N ALA A 55 7.62 -16.90 0.67
CA ALA A 55 8.16 -17.83 1.65
C ALA A 55 8.61 -17.00 2.86
N GLY A 56 7.76 -16.92 3.89
CA GLY A 56 8.01 -16.14 5.11
C GLY A 56 6.74 -15.94 5.93
N ASP A 57 6.86 -15.60 7.21
CA ASP A 57 5.73 -15.49 8.15
C ASP A 57 4.67 -14.45 7.70
N GLY A 58 5.10 -13.36 7.05
CA GLY A 58 4.20 -12.37 6.44
C GLY A 58 3.27 -12.93 5.35
N SER A 59 3.66 -14.05 4.72
CA SER A 59 2.83 -14.80 3.78
C SER A 59 1.63 -15.45 4.47
N VAL A 60 1.86 -16.05 5.65
CA VAL A 60 0.84 -16.74 6.43
C VAL A 60 -0.24 -15.76 6.90
N ILE A 61 0.17 -14.58 7.36
CA ILE A 61 -0.74 -13.52 7.81
C ILE A 61 -1.56 -13.00 6.62
N THR A 62 -0.91 -12.76 5.48
CA THR A 62 -1.59 -12.37 4.25
C THR A 62 -2.63 -13.41 3.80
N ARG A 63 -2.43 -14.72 4.09
CA ARG A 63 -3.45 -15.78 3.85
C ARG A 63 -4.72 -15.51 4.61
N LYS A 64 -4.54 -15.23 5.91
CA LYS A 64 -5.60 -15.20 6.91
C LYS A 64 -6.47 -13.98 6.69
N HIS A 65 -5.84 -12.83 6.50
CA HIS A 65 -6.56 -11.56 6.33
C HIS A 65 -6.98 -11.30 4.87
N LYS A 66 -6.42 -12.05 3.90
CA LYS A 66 -6.64 -11.86 2.46
C LYS A 66 -6.40 -10.41 2.03
N MET A 67 -5.39 -9.78 2.65
CA MET A 67 -5.06 -8.37 2.54
C MET A 67 -3.57 -8.18 2.80
N THR A 68 -2.93 -7.33 1.99
CA THR A 68 -1.50 -6.98 2.16
C THR A 68 -1.34 -5.84 3.17
N VAL A 69 -0.13 -5.65 3.72
CA VAL A 69 0.15 -4.52 4.62
C VAL A 69 -0.07 -3.19 3.90
N ASP A 70 0.36 -3.10 2.65
CA ASP A 70 0.20 -1.88 1.85
C ASP A 70 -1.27 -1.55 1.58
N GLU A 71 -2.10 -2.55 1.26
CA GLU A 71 -3.56 -2.38 1.15
C GLU A 71 -4.16 -1.91 2.48
N ALA A 72 -3.72 -2.46 3.61
CA ALA A 72 -4.20 -2.06 4.92
C ALA A 72 -3.85 -0.59 5.26
N CYS A 73 -2.61 -0.16 4.95
CA CYS A 73 -2.18 1.23 5.12
C CYS A 73 -2.99 2.18 4.25
N GLN A 74 -3.27 1.81 3.01
CA GLN A 74 -4.09 2.62 2.10
C GLN A 74 -5.54 2.74 2.58
N ILE A 75 -6.16 1.64 3.07
CA ILE A 75 -7.53 1.65 3.60
C ILE A 75 -7.66 2.59 4.81
N LEU A 76 -6.67 2.56 5.71
CA LEU A 76 -6.68 3.40 6.92
C LEU A 76 -6.06 4.79 6.70
N ASN A 77 -5.57 5.07 5.50
CA ASN A 77 -4.90 6.31 5.13
C ASN A 77 -3.77 6.69 6.10
N ILE A 78 -2.89 5.73 6.36
CA ILE A 78 -1.70 5.88 7.22
C ILE A 78 -0.44 5.60 6.41
N LYS A 79 0.71 6.03 6.93
CA LYS A 79 1.98 5.79 6.24
C LYS A 79 2.40 4.34 6.39
N ASN A 80 2.93 3.77 5.30
CA ASN A 80 3.53 2.45 5.34
C ASN A 80 4.92 2.57 5.98
N VAL A 81 4.99 2.26 7.28
CA VAL A 81 6.23 2.19 8.06
C VAL A 81 6.64 0.73 8.25
N PRO A 82 7.91 0.41 8.55
CA PRO A 82 8.33 -0.96 8.82
C PRO A 82 7.74 -1.44 10.16
N PHE A 83 6.45 -1.83 10.15
CA PHE A 83 5.76 -2.40 11.32
C PHE A 83 6.45 -3.67 11.85
N SER A 84 7.26 -4.31 10.99
CA SER A 84 8.14 -5.42 11.32
C SER A 84 9.19 -5.11 12.41
N GLU A 85 9.49 -3.83 12.66
CA GLU A 85 10.48 -3.40 13.66
C GLU A 85 9.85 -3.18 15.06
N GLY A 86 8.53 -3.40 15.18
CA GLY A 86 7.80 -3.32 16.44
C GLY A 86 7.64 -1.90 17.00
N PRO A 87 7.00 -1.76 18.18
CA PRO A 87 6.70 -0.44 18.78
C PRO A 87 7.93 0.24 19.40
N SER A 88 9.10 -0.38 19.32
CA SER A 88 10.36 0.15 19.87
C SER A 88 10.81 1.44 19.18
N GLN A 89 10.38 1.66 17.93
CA GLN A 89 10.62 2.91 17.23
C GLN A 89 9.51 3.94 17.49
N PRO A 90 9.86 5.21 17.77
CA PRO A 90 8.88 6.26 18.02
C PRO A 90 7.97 6.52 16.81
N VAL A 91 8.48 6.31 15.59
CA VAL A 91 7.71 6.47 14.35
C VAL A 91 6.61 5.41 14.24
N VAL A 92 6.90 4.16 14.63
CA VAL A 92 5.93 3.05 14.56
C VAL A 92 4.84 3.21 15.62
N SER A 93 5.18 3.67 16.83
CA SER A 93 4.20 3.89 17.90
C SER A 93 3.25 5.05 17.59
N GLU A 94 3.76 6.13 16.99
CA GLU A 94 2.93 7.23 16.51
C GLU A 94 1.95 6.77 15.41
N GLU A 95 2.45 6.03 14.41
CA GLU A 95 1.60 5.50 13.34
C GLU A 95 0.58 4.47 13.84
N LEU A 96 0.90 3.67 14.86
CA LEU A 96 -0.06 2.75 15.48
C LEU A 96 -1.19 3.52 16.20
N ALA A 97 -0.86 4.61 16.88
CA ALA A 97 -1.86 5.49 17.48
C ALA A 97 -2.74 6.16 16.41
N ASN A 98 -2.14 6.58 15.29
CA ASN A 98 -2.87 7.14 14.15
C ASN A 98 -3.76 6.08 13.49
N MET A 99 -3.30 4.83 13.38
CA MET A 99 -4.08 3.70 12.89
C MET A 99 -5.34 3.47 13.74
N LEU A 100 -5.23 3.49 15.07
CA LEU A 100 -6.39 3.33 15.96
C LEU A 100 -7.41 4.45 15.79
N LYS A 101 -6.94 5.71 15.72
CA LYS A 101 -7.81 6.88 15.47
C LYS A 101 -8.49 6.80 14.10
N ALA A 102 -7.75 6.42 13.07
CA ALA A 102 -8.26 6.28 11.72
C ALA A 102 -9.29 5.15 11.63
N TYR A 103 -9.01 4.01 12.28
CA TYR A 103 -9.95 2.90 12.40
C TYR A 103 -11.24 3.33 13.06
N GLU A 104 -11.20 3.98 14.22
CA GLU A 104 -12.41 4.39 14.95
C GLU A 104 -13.27 5.33 14.11
N ARG A 105 -12.65 6.35 13.50
CA ARG A 105 -13.33 7.29 12.61
C ARG A 105 -13.98 6.58 11.42
N MET A 106 -13.24 5.68 10.77
CA MET A 106 -13.74 4.93 9.61
C MET A 106 -14.83 3.93 10.01
N TYR A 107 -14.73 3.30 11.17
CA TYR A 107 -15.72 2.38 11.69
C TYR A 107 -17.04 3.10 11.97
N GLN A 108 -16.99 4.20 12.72
CA GLN A 108 -18.17 5.02 13.04
C GLN A 108 -18.84 5.56 11.77
N THR A 109 -18.06 6.06 10.81
CA THR A 109 -18.60 6.59 9.54
C THR A 109 -19.28 5.50 8.72
N ASN A 110 -18.74 4.27 8.75
CA ASN A 110 -19.22 3.16 7.93
C ASN A 110 -20.21 2.23 8.65
N GLU A 111 -20.53 2.45 9.92
CA GLU A 111 -21.37 1.56 10.75
C GLU A 111 -22.73 1.25 10.09
N LYS A 112 -23.37 2.28 9.52
CA LYS A 112 -24.69 2.17 8.87
C LYS A 112 -24.62 2.00 7.35
N THR A 113 -23.42 1.81 6.81
CA THR A 113 -23.18 1.73 5.36
C THR A 113 -23.15 0.27 4.90
N SER A 114 -22.18 -0.12 4.08
CA SER A 114 -22.03 -1.51 3.64
C SER A 114 -21.23 -2.32 4.65
N LYS A 115 -21.73 -3.52 4.96
CA LYS A 115 -21.02 -4.52 5.77
C LYS A 115 -19.67 -4.91 5.15
N TYR A 116 -19.55 -4.81 3.82
CA TYR A 116 -18.31 -5.09 3.11
C TYR A 116 -17.21 -4.06 3.43
N LEU A 117 -17.54 -2.77 3.37
CA LEU A 117 -16.60 -1.70 3.73
C LEU A 117 -16.18 -1.79 5.20
N LEU A 118 -17.15 -2.02 6.10
CA LEU A 118 -16.85 -2.22 7.51
C LEU A 118 -15.92 -3.43 7.72
N SER A 119 -16.18 -4.54 7.05
CA SER A 119 -15.32 -5.73 7.08
C SER A 119 -13.91 -5.46 6.56
N LYS A 120 -13.75 -4.60 5.54
CA LYS A 120 -12.44 -4.19 5.01
C LYS A 120 -11.67 -3.32 6.01
N VAL A 121 -12.33 -2.37 6.66
CA VAL A 121 -11.73 -1.52 7.71
C VAL A 121 -11.26 -2.35 8.90
N VAL A 122 -12.09 -3.30 9.36
CA VAL A 122 -11.72 -4.23 10.45
C VAL A 122 -10.53 -5.10 10.06
N ARG A 123 -10.56 -5.71 8.87
CA ARG A 123 -9.43 -6.53 8.40
C ARG A 123 -8.13 -5.75 8.25
N ALA A 124 -8.21 -4.47 7.84
CA ALA A 124 -7.02 -3.62 7.71
C ALA A 124 -6.34 -3.39 9.07
N LYS A 125 -7.13 -3.10 10.11
CA LYS A 125 -6.61 -3.00 11.48
C LYS A 125 -5.97 -4.32 11.91
N ASP A 126 -6.71 -5.44 11.79
CA ASP A 126 -6.22 -6.74 12.25
C ASP A 126 -4.94 -7.16 11.52
N ARG A 127 -4.82 -6.83 10.23
CA ARG A 127 -3.62 -7.12 9.43
C ARG A 127 -2.39 -6.40 9.96
N ILE A 128 -2.51 -5.14 10.37
CA ILE A 128 -1.40 -4.34 10.89
C ILE A 128 -1.05 -4.79 12.31
N SER A 129 -2.05 -5.04 13.15
CA SER A 129 -1.84 -5.60 14.50
C SER A 129 -1.11 -6.95 14.45
N ALA A 130 -1.50 -7.84 13.54
CA ALA A 130 -0.82 -9.12 13.36
C ALA A 130 0.64 -8.98 12.90
N GLU A 131 0.98 -7.95 12.11
CA GLU A 131 2.37 -7.68 11.72
C GLU A 131 3.21 -7.25 12.93
N VAL A 132 2.66 -6.40 13.79
CA VAL A 132 3.32 -5.94 15.03
C VAL A 132 3.49 -7.09 16.03
N GLU A 133 2.49 -7.97 16.17
CA GLU A 133 2.55 -9.15 17.03
C GLU A 133 3.61 -10.16 16.56
N LEU A 134 3.76 -10.32 15.24
CA LEU A 134 4.81 -11.17 14.67
C LEU A 134 6.20 -10.64 15.03
N SER A 135 6.38 -9.32 15.03
CA SER A 135 7.64 -8.68 15.46
C SER A 135 7.94 -8.85 16.94
N GLN A 136 6.91 -8.97 17.78
CA GLN A 136 7.05 -9.11 19.23
C GLN A 136 7.30 -10.55 19.66
N THR A 137 6.91 -11.54 18.86
CA THR A 137 7.13 -12.95 19.18
C THR A 137 8.56 -13.34 18.78
N PRO A 138 9.50 -13.56 19.72
CA PRO A 138 10.85 -13.94 19.36
C PRO A 138 10.83 -15.33 18.73
N LYS A 139 11.51 -15.45 17.58
CA LYS A 139 11.74 -16.72 16.88
C LYS A 139 12.29 -17.77 17.87
N PRO A 140 11.70 -18.97 18.01
CA PRO A 140 12.41 -20.06 18.67
C PRO A 140 13.68 -20.32 17.86
N GLN A 141 14.83 -20.05 18.47
CA GLN A 141 16.12 -20.39 17.90
C GLN A 141 16.17 -21.91 17.74
N PRO A 142 16.68 -22.44 16.61
CA PRO A 142 16.91 -23.88 16.48
C PRO A 142 17.93 -24.38 17.51
#